data_AF-A0AAV5V4R5-F1
#
_entry.id   AF-A0AAV5V4R5-F1
#
_cell.length_a   1.000
_cell.length_b   1.000
_cell.length_c   1.000
_cell.angle_alpha   90.00
_cell.angle_beta   90.00
_cell.angle_gamma   90.00
#
_symmetry.space_group_name_H-M   'P 1'
#
loop_
_entity.id
_entity.type
_entity.pdbx_description
1 polymer ?
#
loop_
_entity_poly.entity_id
_entity_poly.type
_entity_poly.pdbx_seq_one_letter_code
_entity_poly.pdbx_strand_id
1 'polypeptide(L)'
;QMFRSFIIVALAAAILTTEALHCKMRFINRLANGTINPKVHTDRFSYCFRHQQFCAYFNEIDAKDYFNFNGGALRRFHNLTGRFTGTACMTREDCRKINATSAESCMWSRANCCCATDYCAVFDQ
;
A
#
# COMPACT_ATOMS: atom_id res chain seq x y z
N GLN A 1 -18.16 51.28 -33.86
CA GLN A 1 -17.20 50.23 -34.25
C GLN A 1 -16.96 49.34 -33.05
N MET A 2 -17.43 48.09 -33.12
CA MET A 2 -17.40 47.11 -32.02
C MET A 2 -16.02 46.45 -31.96
N PHE A 3 -15.26 46.65 -30.89
CA PHE A 3 -14.07 45.83 -30.62
C PHE A 3 -14.47 44.61 -29.79
N ARG A 4 -14.45 43.45 -30.45
CA ARG A 4 -14.72 42.14 -29.87
C ARG A 4 -13.60 41.76 -28.90
N SER A 5 -13.97 41.54 -27.64
CA SER A 5 -13.12 40.91 -26.63
C SER A 5 -12.81 39.47 -27.03
N PHE A 6 -11.53 39.14 -27.18
CA PHE A 6 -11.06 37.76 -27.23
C PHE A 6 -10.48 37.41 -25.86
N ILE A 7 -11.29 36.76 -25.02
CA ILE A 7 -10.79 36.12 -23.80
C ILE A 7 -10.18 34.78 -24.22
N ILE A 8 -8.85 34.73 -24.26
CA ILE A 8 -8.11 33.49 -24.44
C ILE A 8 -8.11 32.77 -23.08
N VAL A 9 -9.00 31.80 -22.91
CA VAL A 9 -8.97 30.89 -21.76
C VAL A 9 -7.85 29.89 -22.00
N ALA A 10 -6.68 30.13 -21.40
CA ALA A 10 -5.63 29.13 -21.34
C ALA A 10 -6.04 28.04 -20.35
N LEU A 11 -6.54 26.90 -20.85
CA LEU A 11 -6.70 25.69 -20.07
C LEU A 11 -5.30 25.18 -19.69
N ALA A 12 -4.88 25.45 -18.46
CA ALA A 12 -3.73 24.76 -17.88
C ALA A 12 -4.11 23.29 -17.68
N ALA A 13 -3.76 22.43 -18.63
CA ALA A 13 -3.77 21.00 -18.43
C ALA A 13 -2.68 20.69 -17.39
N ALA A 14 -3.07 20.58 -16.12
CA ALA A 14 -2.19 20.06 -15.08
C ALA A 14 -1.84 18.62 -15.47
N ILE A 15 -0.64 18.42 -16.03
CA ILE A 15 -0.04 17.11 -16.18
C ILE A 15 0.24 16.65 -14.75
N LEU A 16 -0.73 15.98 -14.13
CA LEU A 16 -0.51 15.21 -12.92
C LEU A 16 0.44 14.07 -13.29
N THR A 17 1.73 14.35 -13.24
CA THR A 17 2.73 13.31 -13.04
C THR A 17 2.41 12.72 -11.68
N THR A 18 1.58 11.67 -11.66
CA THR A 18 1.40 10.83 -10.48
C THR A 18 2.77 10.24 -10.17
N GLU A 19 3.53 10.92 -9.30
CA GLU A 19 4.75 10.38 -8.73
C GLU A 19 4.41 9.01 -8.13
N ALA A 20 5.29 8.04 -8.36
CA ALA A 20 5.07 6.72 -7.81
C ALA A 20 5.11 6.85 -6.28
N LEU A 21 4.07 6.37 -5.58
CA LEU A 21 4.05 6.35 -4.13
C LEU A 21 5.19 5.45 -3.60
N HIS A 22 5.91 5.89 -2.57
CA HIS A 22 6.95 5.10 -1.93
C HIS A 22 6.43 4.51 -0.62
N CYS A 23 6.57 3.20 -0.43
CA CYS A 23 6.22 2.55 0.83
C CYS A 23 7.40 1.78 1.42
N LYS A 24 7.47 1.71 2.75
CA LYS A 24 8.27 0.69 3.43
C LYS A 24 7.50 -0.63 3.36
N MET A 25 8.11 -1.64 2.77
CA MET A 25 7.57 -2.98 2.60
C MET A 25 8.20 -3.88 3.65
N ARG A 26 7.42 -4.34 4.62
CA ARG A 26 7.89 -5.24 5.67
C ARG A 26 6.92 -6.38 5.89
N PHE A 27 7.42 -7.60 6.04
CA PHE A 27 6.56 -8.77 6.24
C PHE A 27 7.10 -9.70 7.31
N ILE A 28 6.16 -10.24 8.09
CA ILE A 28 6.40 -11.30 9.06
C ILE A 28 5.36 -12.38 8.80
N ASN A 29 5.80 -13.56 8.39
CA ASN A 29 4.95 -14.74 8.27
C ASN A 29 4.97 -15.51 9.59
N ARG A 30 3.78 -15.74 10.17
CA ARG A 30 3.57 -16.60 11.33
C ARG A 30 2.90 -17.90 10.87
N LEU A 31 3.52 -19.03 11.16
CA LEU A 31 2.98 -20.36 10.87
C LEU A 31 1.80 -20.68 11.80
N ALA A 32 1.05 -21.74 11.48
CA ALA A 32 -0.13 -22.14 12.26
C ALA A 32 0.15 -22.44 13.75
N ASN A 33 1.39 -22.82 14.08
CA ASN A 33 1.84 -23.03 15.46
C ASN A 33 2.31 -21.74 16.16
N GLY A 34 2.09 -20.57 15.55
CA GLY A 34 2.49 -19.25 16.09
C GLY A 34 3.96 -18.88 15.89
N THR A 35 4.80 -19.80 15.41
CA THR A 35 6.22 -19.52 15.17
C THR A 35 6.42 -18.62 13.96
N ILE A 36 7.40 -17.72 14.03
CA ILE A 36 7.78 -16.86 12.90
C ILE A 36 8.58 -17.69 11.91
N ASN A 37 8.20 -17.64 10.64
CA ASN A 37 8.97 -18.24 9.55
C ASN A 37 10.13 -17.30 9.16
N PRO A 38 11.40 -17.63 9.49
CA PRO A 38 12.52 -16.73 9.26
C PRO A 38 12.85 -16.55 7.77
N LYS A 39 12.36 -17.45 6.90
CA LYS A 39 12.58 -17.37 5.44
C LYS A 39 11.82 -16.22 4.78
N VAL A 40 10.90 -15.59 5.50
CA VAL A 40 9.97 -14.58 4.99
C VAL A 40 10.06 -13.34 5.84
N HIS A 41 11.30 -12.91 6.09
CA HIS A 41 11.58 -11.57 6.56
C HIS A 41 12.06 -10.76 5.36
N THR A 42 11.27 -9.77 4.98
CA THR A 42 11.70 -8.78 3.99
C THR A 42 11.46 -7.42 4.61
N ASP A 43 12.47 -6.57 4.57
CA ASP A 43 12.38 -5.14 4.88
C ASP A 43 13.02 -4.40 3.71
N ARG A 44 12.22 -3.66 2.95
CA ARG A 44 12.66 -2.94 1.74
C ARG A 44 11.85 -1.66 1.57
N PHE A 45 12.49 -0.60 1.14
CA PHE A 45 11.78 0.55 0.57
C PHE A 45 11.49 0.25 -0.89
N SER A 46 10.24 0.43 -1.31
CA SER A 46 9.82 0.13 -2.69
C SER A 46 8.92 1.21 -3.25
N TYR A 47 9.09 1.46 -4.54
CA TYR A 47 8.14 2.20 -5.36
C TYR A 47 6.91 1.32 -5.58
N CYS A 48 5.72 1.89 -5.37
CA CYS A 48 4.46 1.26 -5.70
C CYS A 48 4.16 1.39 -7.19
N PHE A 49 3.46 0.42 -7.77
CA PHE A 49 2.95 0.56 -9.12
C PHE A 49 1.89 1.67 -9.18
N ARG A 50 1.67 2.26 -10.36
CA ARG A 50 0.74 3.40 -10.55
C ARG A 50 -0.68 3.17 -10.03
N HIS A 51 -1.15 1.92 -10.01
CA HIS A 51 -2.47 1.53 -9.51
C HIS A 51 -2.50 1.24 -8.00
N GLN A 52 -1.35 1.16 -7.34
CA GLN A 52 -1.18 0.95 -5.91
C GLN A 52 -0.94 2.30 -5.23
N GLN A 53 -2.04 2.98 -4.93
CA GLN A 53 -2.05 4.37 -4.49
C GLN A 53 -1.97 4.52 -2.96
N PHE A 54 -1.77 3.43 -2.23
CA PHE A 54 -1.76 3.42 -0.76
C PHE A 54 -0.62 2.58 -0.21
N CYS A 55 -0.03 3.03 0.88
CA CYS A 55 0.71 2.17 1.79
C CYS A 55 -0.27 1.63 2.82
N ALA A 56 -0.28 0.32 3.00
CA ALA A 56 -1.09 -0.35 4.00
C ALA A 56 -0.21 -0.89 5.12
N TYR A 57 -0.68 -0.78 6.36
CA TYR A 57 -0.29 -1.67 7.45
C TYR A 57 -1.42 -2.67 7.69
N PHE A 58 -1.06 -3.92 7.95
CA PHE A 58 -2.00 -4.97 8.31
C PHE A 58 -1.47 -5.82 9.45
N ASN A 59 -2.32 -6.03 10.46
CA ASN A 59 -1.94 -6.69 11.71
C ASN A 59 -1.95 -8.22 11.57
N GLU A 60 -2.97 -8.80 10.92
CA GLU A 60 -3.00 -10.22 10.56
C GLU A 60 -3.86 -10.45 9.32
N ILE A 61 -3.28 -11.08 8.30
CA ILE A 61 -3.99 -11.51 7.09
C ILE A 61 -3.61 -12.94 6.79
N ASP A 62 -4.56 -13.79 6.42
CA ASP A 62 -4.25 -15.14 5.96
C ASP A 62 -3.37 -15.09 4.70
N ALA A 63 -2.39 -15.99 4.61
CA ALA A 63 -1.53 -16.11 3.45
C ALA A 63 -2.31 -16.21 2.14
N LYS A 64 -3.38 -17.01 2.13
CA LYS A 64 -4.24 -17.20 0.96
C LYS A 64 -4.90 -15.89 0.54
N ASP A 65 -5.40 -15.12 1.49
CA ASP A 65 -6.07 -13.85 1.21
C ASP A 65 -5.08 -12.80 0.70
N TYR A 66 -3.90 -12.75 1.32
CA TYR A 66 -2.82 -11.85 0.91
C TYR A 66 -2.39 -12.09 -0.55
N PHE A 67 -2.25 -13.35 -0.99
CA PHE A 67 -1.87 -13.64 -2.37
C PHE A 67 -2.96 -13.30 -3.40
N ASN A 68 -4.20 -13.10 -2.96
CA ASN A 68 -5.32 -12.66 -3.80
C ASN A 68 -5.44 -11.13 -3.92
N PHE A 69 -4.52 -10.36 -3.31
CA PHE A 69 -4.49 -8.92 -3.48
C PHE A 69 -3.79 -8.51 -4.78
N ASN A 70 -4.30 -7.43 -5.38
CA ASN A 70 -3.69 -6.83 -6.57
C ASN A 70 -2.40 -6.08 -6.18
N GLY A 71 -2.42 -5.47 -4.99
CA GLY A 71 -1.28 -4.90 -4.28
C GLY A 71 -0.51 -5.93 -3.48
N GLY A 72 0.42 -6.65 -4.12
CA GLY A 72 1.17 -7.72 -3.43
C GLY A 72 2.60 -7.87 -3.93
N ALA A 73 3.57 -7.43 -3.13
CA ALA A 73 5.00 -7.60 -3.42
C ALA A 73 5.51 -9.03 -3.18
N LEU A 74 4.70 -9.93 -2.60
CA LEU A 74 5.11 -11.28 -2.23
C LEU A 74 4.62 -12.37 -3.20
N ARG A 75 4.28 -12.06 -4.46
CA ARG A 75 3.92 -13.10 -5.44
C ARG A 75 4.97 -14.22 -5.55
N ARG A 76 6.24 -13.91 -5.24
CA ARG A 76 7.34 -14.89 -5.18
C ARG A 76 7.17 -15.96 -4.09
N PHE A 77 6.30 -15.73 -3.11
CA PHE A 77 6.09 -16.59 -1.97
C PHE A 77 4.70 -17.27 -1.92
N HIS A 78 4.03 -17.43 -3.07
CA HIS A 78 2.68 -17.99 -3.21
C HIS A 78 2.43 -19.37 -2.55
N ASN A 79 3.47 -20.08 -2.13
CA ASN A 79 3.39 -21.39 -1.46
C ASN A 79 3.40 -21.28 0.08
N LEU A 80 3.43 -20.08 0.64
CA LEU A 80 3.44 -19.90 2.09
C LEU A 80 2.04 -20.10 2.67
N THR A 81 2.01 -20.57 3.92
CA THR A 81 0.80 -20.76 4.72
C THR A 81 0.89 -19.93 6.00
N GLY A 82 -0.21 -19.91 6.75
CA GLY A 82 -0.30 -19.16 8.01
C GLY A 82 -0.76 -17.72 7.81
N ARG A 83 -0.28 -16.81 8.66
CA ARG A 83 -0.73 -15.42 8.69
C ARG A 83 0.43 -14.46 8.46
N PHE A 84 0.12 -13.30 7.91
CA PHE A 84 1.06 -12.22 7.68
C PHE A 84 0.69 -10.99 8.48
N THR A 85 1.69 -10.40 9.11
CA THR A 85 1.68 -9.03 9.62
C THR A 85 2.67 -8.23 8.80
N GLY A 86 2.37 -6.98 8.46
CA GLY A 86 3.32 -6.21 7.68
C GLY A 86 2.80 -4.92 7.08
N THR A 87 3.59 -4.40 6.16
CA THR A 87 3.31 -3.22 5.36
C THR A 87 3.50 -3.51 3.88
N ALA A 88 2.60 -2.99 3.05
CA ALA A 88 2.64 -3.20 1.60
C ALA A 88 2.04 -2.05 0.79
N CYS A 89 2.47 -1.90 -0.47
CA CYS A 89 1.75 -1.13 -1.49
C CYS A 89 0.43 -1.82 -1.82
N MET A 90 -0.69 -1.10 -1.72
CA MET A 90 -2.04 -1.63 -1.94
C MET A 90 -2.89 -0.73 -2.84
N THR A 91 -3.88 -1.34 -3.49
CA THR A 91 -4.96 -0.59 -4.14
C THR A 91 -6.02 -0.19 -3.12
N ARG A 92 -6.93 0.71 -3.52
CA ARG A 92 -8.08 1.08 -2.69
C ARG A 92 -8.95 -0.13 -2.35
N GLU A 93 -9.14 -1.03 -3.30
CA GLU A 93 -9.94 -2.25 -3.14
C GLU A 93 -9.29 -3.19 -2.14
N ASP A 94 -7.97 -3.38 -2.20
CA ASP A 94 -7.27 -4.26 -1.26
C ASP A 94 -7.28 -3.68 0.17
N CYS A 95 -7.13 -2.35 0.32
CA CYS A 95 -7.35 -1.67 1.60
C CYS A 95 -8.75 -1.95 2.18
N ARG A 96 -9.79 -1.98 1.35
CA ARG A 96 -11.14 -2.35 1.78
C ARG A 96 -11.25 -3.81 2.18
N LYS A 97 -10.63 -4.74 1.45
CA LYS A 97 -10.64 -6.17 1.78
C LYS A 97 -10.05 -6.46 3.15
N ILE A 98 -9.05 -5.68 3.57
CA ILE A 98 -8.43 -5.82 4.89
C ILE A 98 -9.15 -4.99 5.96
N ASN A 99 -10.29 -4.37 5.65
CA ASN A 99 -11.01 -3.46 6.55
C ASN A 99 -10.09 -2.37 7.13
N ALA A 100 -9.20 -1.81 6.31
CA ALA A 100 -8.29 -0.76 6.75
C ALA A 100 -9.03 0.56 7.00
N THR A 101 -8.66 1.23 8.09
CA THR A 101 -9.03 2.63 8.29
C THR A 101 -8.14 3.52 7.43
N SER A 102 -8.71 4.55 6.80
CA SER A 102 -7.94 5.55 6.08
C SER A 102 -7.38 6.57 7.07
N ALA A 103 -6.08 6.82 7.01
CA ALA A 103 -5.41 7.82 7.83
C ALA A 103 -4.35 8.57 7.03
N GLU A 104 -3.89 9.71 7.54
CA GLU A 104 -2.72 10.41 6.97
C GLU A 104 -1.41 9.65 7.24
N SER A 105 -1.37 8.89 8.34
CA SER A 105 -0.25 8.03 8.72
C SER A 105 -0.76 6.77 9.40
N CYS A 106 -0.11 5.65 9.09
CA CYS A 106 -0.33 4.34 9.68
C CYS A 106 0.86 3.89 10.55
N MET A 107 1.79 4.80 10.86
CA MET A 107 2.94 4.51 11.70
C MET A 107 2.49 3.97 13.07
N TRP A 108 3.07 2.86 13.49
CA TRP A 108 2.78 2.20 14.77
C TRP A 108 1.31 1.80 14.98
N SER A 109 0.52 1.74 13.90
CA SER A 109 -0.85 1.27 14.00
C SER A 109 -0.87 -0.17 14.51
N ARG A 110 -1.84 -0.47 15.39
CA ARG A 110 -2.15 -1.85 15.83
C ARG A 110 -3.37 -2.42 15.12
N ALA A 111 -4.01 -1.62 14.27
CA ALA A 111 -5.16 -2.01 13.46
C ALA A 111 -4.83 -1.85 11.97
N ASN A 112 -5.54 -2.56 11.10
CA ASN A 112 -5.37 -2.41 9.66
C ASN A 112 -5.59 -0.96 9.24
N CYS A 113 -4.67 -0.41 8.46
CA CYS A 113 -4.63 1.01 8.13
C CYS A 113 -4.08 1.22 6.72
N CYS A 114 -4.61 2.21 6.01
CA CYS A 114 -4.09 2.65 4.71
C CYS A 114 -3.90 4.16 4.68
N CYS A 115 -2.83 4.60 4.03
CA CYS A 115 -2.46 6.00 3.88
C CYS A 115 -1.84 6.23 2.49
N ALA A 116 -1.91 7.45 1.97
CA ALA A 116 -1.59 7.77 0.57
C ALA A 116 -0.35 8.68 0.42
N THR A 117 0.47 8.77 1.46
CA THR A 117 1.69 9.59 1.51
C THR A 117 2.93 8.70 1.60
N ASP A 118 4.08 9.20 1.17
CA ASP A 118 5.30 8.41 1.17
C ASP A 118 5.68 7.94 2.57
N TYR A 119 6.05 6.66 2.67
CA TYR A 119 6.50 5.99 3.89
C TYR A 119 5.53 6.12 5.09
N CYS A 120 4.26 6.38 4.82
CA CYS A 120 3.27 6.64 5.86
C CYS A 120 2.87 5.38 6.66
N ALA A 121 3.17 4.19 6.15
CA ALA A 121 2.99 2.93 6.87
C ALA A 121 4.37 2.38 7.26
N VAL A 122 4.70 2.52 8.55
CA VAL A 122 5.91 1.94 9.14
C VAL A 122 5.52 1.05 10.31
N PHE A 123 6.10 -0.14 10.29
CA PHE A 123 6.00 -1.10 11.37
C PHE A 123 7.37 -1.20 12.07
N ASP A 124 7.43 -0.64 13.28
CA ASP A 124 8.48 -0.92 14.25
C ASP A 124 7.91 -1.87 15.31
N GLN A 125 8.56 -3.03 15.43
CA GLN A 125 8.41 -3.98 16.52
C GLN A 125 9.73 -4.04 17.27
#